data_AF-A0A3P3DI19-F1
#
_entry.id   AF-A0A3P3DI19-F1
#
_cell.length_a   1.000
_cell.length_b   1.000
_cell.length_c   1.000
_cell.angle_alpha   90.00
_cell.angle_beta   90.00
_cell.angle_gamma   90.00
#
_symmetry.space_group_name_H-M   'P 1'
#
loop_
_entity.id
_entity.type
_entity.pdbx_description
1 polymer ?
#
loop_
_entity_poly.entity_id
_entity_poly.type
_entity_poly.pdbx_seq_one_letter_code
_entity_poly.pdbx_strand_id
1 'polypeptide(L)' 'MMLKIAGLMLLVLAALAVFGRVRLGLPGARRPKSLAKPRNCRGCGRPVIGKGPCVCGAPEA' A
#
# COMPACT_ATOMS: atom_id res chain seq x y z
N MET A 1 -18.39 -36.94 -1.07
CA MET A 1 -16.97 -36.70 -0.73
C MET A 1 -16.48 -35.32 -1.18
N MET A 2 -16.90 -34.84 -2.36
CA MET A 2 -16.58 -33.49 -2.88
C MET A 2 -16.91 -32.34 -1.91
N LEU A 3 -18.11 -32.37 -1.31
CA LEU A 3 -18.57 -31.32 -0.40
C LEU A 3 -17.72 -31.21 0.88
N LYS A 4 -17.15 -32.34 1.34
CA LYS A 4 -16.25 -32.38 2.50
C LYS A 4 -14.93 -31.67 2.20
N ILE A 5 -14.38 -31.90 1.01
CA ILE A 5 -13.13 -31.28 0.56
C ILE A 5 -13.34 -29.79 0.31
N ALA A 6 -14.42 -29.41 -0.38
CA ALA A 6 -14.78 -28.02 -0.59
C ALA A 6 -15.02 -27.27 0.74
N GLY A 7 -15.71 -27.92 1.69
CA GLY A 7 -15.94 -27.38 3.02
C GLY A 7 -14.64 -27.16 3.82
N LEU A 8 -13.73 -28.14 3.81
CA LEU A 8 -12.43 -28.03 4.49
C LEU A 8 -11.57 -26.92 3.86
N MET A 9 -11.53 -26.82 2.53
CA MET A 9 -10.77 -25.78 1.84
C MET A 9 -11.28 -24.38 2.20
N LEU A 10 -12.60 -24.16 2.23
CA LEU A 10 -13.20 -22.89 2.61
C LEU A 10 -12.92 -22.54 4.07
N LEU A 11 -12.99 -23.52 4.98
CA LEU A 11 -12.66 -23.35 6.39
C LEU A 11 -11.21 -22.90 6.59
N VAL A 12 -10.27 -23.53 5.87
CA VAL A 12 -8.85 -23.17 5.91
C VAL A 12 -8.60 -21.76 5.39
N LEU A 13 -9.19 -21.38 4.25
CA LEU A 13 -9.05 -20.03 3.70
C LEU A 13 -9.67 -18.96 4.63
N ALA A 14 -10.84 -19.23 5.19
CA ALA A 14 -11.50 -18.34 6.14
C ALA A 14 -10.65 -18.14 7.40
N ALA A 15 -10.12 -19.24 7.96
CA ALA A 15 -9.22 -19.19 9.10
C ALA A 15 -7.96 -18.38 8.78
N LEU A 16 -7.29 -18.64 7.66
CA LEU A 16 -6.10 -17.90 7.23
C LEU A 16 -6.37 -16.42 6.99
N ALA A 17 -7.53 -16.04 6.45
CA ALA A 17 -7.91 -14.64 6.23
C ALA A 17 -8.09 -13.90 7.56
N VAL A 18 -8.76 -14.52 8.54
CA VAL A 18 -8.95 -13.96 9.88
C VAL A 18 -7.63 -13.95 10.65
N PHE A 19 -6.85 -15.04 10.62
CA PHE A 19 -5.56 -15.12 11.29
C PHE A 19 -4.55 -14.14 10.68
N GLY A 20 -4.56 -13.97 9.36
CA GLY A 20 -3.77 -12.97 8.65
C GLY A 20 -4.18 -11.54 9.01
N ARG A 21 -5.48 -11.26 9.11
CA ARG A 21 -6.02 -9.96 9.58
C ARG A 21 -5.71 -9.68 11.05
N VAL A 22 -5.72 -10.70 11.91
CA VAL A 22 -5.47 -10.58 13.36
C VAL A 22 -3.97 -10.50 13.66
N ARG A 23 -3.12 -11.25 12.94
CA ARG A 23 -1.64 -11.16 13.05
C ARG A 23 -1.10 -9.90 12.38
N LEU A 24 -1.65 -9.46 11.25
CA LEU A 24 -1.46 -8.11 10.70
C LEU A 24 -2.49 -7.13 11.29
N GLY A 25 -2.67 -7.15 12.61
CA GLY A 25 -3.41 -6.13 13.35
C GLY A 25 -2.74 -4.76 13.28
N LEU A 26 -2.56 -4.20 12.08
CA LEU A 26 -2.36 -2.78 11.84
C LEU A 26 -3.61 -2.23 11.16
N PRO A 27 -4.55 -1.63 11.92
CA PRO A 27 -5.40 -0.58 11.40
C PRO A 27 -4.51 0.48 10.75
N GLY A 28 -4.43 0.45 9.42
CA GLY A 28 -3.41 1.16 8.66
C GLY A 28 -2.40 0.20 8.06
N ALA A 29 -2.88 -0.70 7.18
CA ALA A 29 -2.12 -1.08 6.00
C ALA A 29 -1.75 0.24 5.30
N ARG A 30 -0.64 0.83 5.77
CA ARG A 30 -0.03 1.99 5.16
C ARG A 30 0.18 1.53 3.75
N ARG A 31 -0.58 2.11 2.82
CA ARG A 31 -0.22 2.13 1.40
C ARG A 31 1.30 2.21 1.36
N PRO A 32 1.99 1.33 0.63
CA PRO A 32 3.44 1.35 0.61
C PRO A 32 3.84 2.80 0.37
N LYS A 33 4.55 3.42 1.32
CA LYS A 33 5.01 4.81 1.21
C LYS A 33 5.93 5.01 0.00
N SER A 34 6.20 3.96 -0.79
CA SER A 34 6.85 4.03 -2.09
C SER A 34 5.96 4.58 -3.20
N LEU A 35 4.63 4.62 -3.05
CA LEU A 35 3.78 5.49 -3.88
C LEU A 35 3.58 6.82 -3.15
N ALA A 36 4.70 7.51 -2.87
CA ALA A 36 4.62 8.95 -2.71
C ALA A 36 4.01 9.48 -4.00
N LYS A 37 2.82 10.10 -3.91
CA LYS A 37 2.15 10.73 -5.05
C LYS A 37 3.21 11.61 -5.74
N PRO A 38 3.37 11.54 -7.08
CA PRO A 38 4.34 12.38 -7.78
C PRO A 38 4.08 13.82 -7.34
N ARG A 39 5.05 14.40 -6.62
CA ARG A 39 4.95 15.77 -6.14
C ARG A 39 5.31 16.64 -7.34
N ASN A 40 4.41 17.53 -7.77
CA ASN A 40 4.75 18.54 -8.76
C ASN A 40 5.35 19.74 -8.03
N CYS A 41 6.43 20.30 -8.56
CA CYS A 41 7.04 21.51 -8.02
C CYS A 41 6.10 22.70 -8.25
N ARG A 42 5.72 23.43 -7.19
CA ARG A 42 4.77 24.56 -7.29
C ARG A 42 5.31 25.76 -8.08
N GLY A 43 6.64 25.87 -8.20
CA GLY A 43 7.27 26.96 -8.96
C GLY A 43 7.23 26.74 -10.47
N CYS A 44 7.50 25.52 -10.95
CA CYS A 44 7.63 25.23 -12.39
C CYS A 44 6.61 24.23 -12.95
N GLY A 45 5.77 23.62 -12.10
CA GLY A 45 4.76 22.63 -12.47
C GLY A 45 5.31 21.24 -12.83
N ARG A 46 6.63 21.07 -12.93
CA ARG A 46 7.27 19.80 -13.30
C ARG A 46 7.15 18.74 -12.20
N PRO A 47 7.05 17.44 -12.56
CA PRO A 47 7.12 16.35 -11.58
C PRO A 47 8.51 16.31 -10.94
N VAL A 48 8.56 16.29 -9.61
CA VAL A 48 9.80 16.11 -8.83
C VAL A 48 10.13 14.63 -8.81
N ILE A 49 11.30 14.29 -9.34
CA ILE A 49 11.81 12.92 -9.42
C ILE A 49 12.80 12.73 -8.27
N GLY A 50 12.47 11.86 -7.33
CA GLY A 50 13.30 11.62 -6.14
C GLY A 50 12.94 12.52 -4.95
N LYS A 51 13.88 12.68 -4.02
CA LYS A 51 13.73 13.45 -2.76
C LYS A 51 14.57 14.73 -2.76
N GLY A 52 14.89 15.25 -3.94
CA GLY A 52 15.79 16.39 -4.11
C GLY A 52 15.08 17.63 -4.68
N PRO A 53 15.64 18.82 -4.44
CA PRO A 53 15.02 20.09 -4.82
C PRO A 53 14.79 20.16 -6.33
N CYS A 54 13.65 20.74 -6.73
CA CYS A 54 13.43 21.03 -8.14
C CYS A 54 14.51 22.00 -8.65
N VAL A 55 15.04 21.73 -9.85
CA VAL A 55 16.08 22.53 -10.50
C VAL A 55 15.75 24.02 -10.67
N CYS A 56 14.48 24.40 -10.52
CA CYS A 56 14.04 25.79 -10.54
C CYS A 56 14.25 26.54 -9.20
N GLY A 57 14.89 25.93 -8.20
CA GLY A 57 15.29 26.59 -6.95
C GLY A 57 14.14 26.92 -5.99
N ALA A 58 12.92 26.44 -6.25
CA ALA A 58 11.77 26.66 -5.37
C ALA A 58 11.79 25.65 -4.20
N PRO A 59 11.52 26.07 -2.96
CA PRO A 59 11.49 25.16 -1.81
C PRO A 59 10.34 24.17 -1.98
N GLU A 60 10.68 22.88 -1.97
CA GLU A 60 9.72 21.78 -1.92
C GLU A 60 8.93 21.87 -0.59
N ALA A 61 7.60 21.90 -0.64
CA ALA A 61 6.72 21.76 0.53
C ALA A 61 6.24 20.30 0.67
#